data_AF-A0A1I7V430-F1
#
_entry.id   AF-A0A1I7V430-F1
#
_cell.length_a   1.000
_cell.length_b   1.000
_cell.length_c   1.000
_cell.angle_alpha   90.00
_cell.angle_beta   90.00
_cell.angle_gamma   90.00
#
_symmetry.space_group_name_H-M   'P 1'
#
loop_
_entity.id
_entity.type
_entity.pdbx_description
1 polymer ?
#
loop_
_entity_poly.entity_id
_entity_poly.type
_entity_poly.pdbx_seq_one_letter_code
_entity_poly.pdbx_strand_id
1 'polypeptide(L)'
;MDQMWPRGFPLEHLEKHTNGNSKQVSCYKMKRASVQQGLVHHDPDVDAIYRTTDIWRSFISQKILHLSGLTVSFVPTNAVQFRNAHYYLKDFKDEKQVYEDSGKMIELLHKWKCSKRTSLEDCIYQLTQDLVVKGLWGQKDANLMQMFLKDLKKIGFEFPDLVDENYVDPYAPSIDETSKSVNCRRMNLEFDLINPKDDGKTVLIVVNNYPWEYGVGLIQRLYQPYFASIIFCGSWYPDQIEDEDNFTSTIHPVNYIHMNPAEMTRGYFGYHCLTLVKEMGLSNVEGYFFMADDTVFNLWQRIDYSRVHHLHGYVEEPSYDYYHNQFGLTAAKNIIESMKNNNDPKLEKAWKRFENGLKKYGFIKENGTAEDEMMAKNGKSISDFFYVPTSESDYYATLMRRFFEHDYFLELAVNIFLKSVNHQTSYYGIESYLWHEVRLLWDRLYSKNMVGMHPVKVSEFRKPGEQRRKYCATILHTWANIMFEGNRNFTTKADNDVDDANG
;
A
#
# COMPACT_ATOMS: atom_id res chain seq x y z
N MET A 1 -14.79 6.00 -22.20
CA MET A 1 -15.01 4.92 -21.23
C MET A 1 -13.62 4.38 -21.01
N ASP A 2 -12.93 4.90 -20.01
CA ASP A 2 -11.47 4.76 -19.87
C ASP A 2 -11.12 3.58 -18.94
N GLN A 3 -12.09 2.67 -18.75
CA GLN A 3 -11.96 1.50 -17.91
C GLN A 3 -11.56 0.29 -18.77
N MET A 4 -10.56 -0.45 -18.30
CA MET A 4 -10.24 -1.76 -18.86
C MET A 4 -11.40 -2.72 -18.56
N TRP A 5 -12.02 -3.28 -19.60
CA TRP A 5 -13.07 -4.28 -19.45
C TRP A 5 -12.60 -5.64 -19.98
N PRO A 6 -12.87 -6.76 -19.28
CA PRO A 6 -12.60 -8.08 -19.83
C PRO A 6 -13.48 -8.33 -21.06
N ARG A 7 -12.86 -8.64 -22.21
CA ARG A 7 -13.60 -8.91 -23.45
C ARG A 7 -14.58 -10.06 -23.26
N GLY A 8 -15.80 -9.90 -23.77
CA GLY A 8 -16.88 -10.86 -23.60
C GLY A 8 -17.61 -10.79 -22.26
N PHE A 9 -17.11 -10.03 -21.28
CA PHE A 9 -17.87 -9.76 -20.06
C PHE A 9 -18.96 -8.70 -20.33
N PRO A 10 -20.24 -8.96 -20.02
CA PRO A 10 -21.32 -8.01 -20.26
C PRO A 10 -21.13 -6.73 -19.45
N LEU A 11 -21.13 -5.57 -20.12
CA LEU A 11 -20.94 -4.26 -19.50
C LEU A 11 -22.00 -3.96 -18.44
N GLU A 12 -23.23 -4.42 -18.63
CA GLU A 12 -24.32 -4.28 -17.65
C GLU A 12 -24.03 -4.92 -16.30
N HIS A 13 -23.23 -6.00 -16.26
CA HIS A 13 -22.79 -6.63 -15.01
C HIS A 13 -21.60 -5.90 -14.39
N LEU A 14 -20.76 -5.26 -15.21
CA LEU A 14 -19.68 -4.41 -14.74
C LEU A 14 -20.26 -3.16 -14.06
N GLU A 15 -21.18 -2.45 -14.71
CA GLU A 15 -21.79 -1.23 -14.17
C GLU A 15 -22.63 -1.48 -12.91
N LYS A 16 -23.23 -2.67 -12.77
CA LYS A 16 -24.14 -3.02 -11.67
C LYS A 16 -23.48 -3.84 -10.56
N HIS A 17 -22.16 -4.05 -10.59
CA HIS A 17 -21.52 -4.90 -9.59
C HIS A 17 -21.60 -4.28 -8.18
N THR A 18 -21.74 -5.12 -7.16
CA THR A 18 -21.76 -4.69 -5.74
C THR A 18 -20.40 -4.88 -5.05
N ASN A 19 -19.33 -5.07 -5.81
CA ASN A 19 -17.97 -5.07 -5.29
C ASN A 19 -17.57 -3.64 -4.95
N GLY A 20 -17.94 -3.20 -3.75
CA GLY A 20 -17.56 -1.88 -3.24
C GLY A 20 -16.08 -1.80 -2.87
N ASN A 21 -15.56 -0.58 -2.80
CA ASN A 21 -14.19 -0.27 -2.38
C ASN A 21 -13.83 -0.81 -0.99
N SER A 22 -14.84 -1.18 -0.18
CA SER A 22 -14.64 -1.84 1.11
C SER A 22 -14.14 -3.28 1.05
N LYS A 23 -14.11 -3.90 -0.14
CA LYS A 23 -13.69 -5.29 -0.33
C LYS A 23 -12.22 -5.47 -0.73
N GLN A 24 -11.52 -4.37 -1.03
CA GLN A 24 -10.09 -4.44 -1.33
C GLN A 24 -9.28 -4.63 -0.04
N VAL A 25 -8.36 -5.58 -0.06
CA VAL A 25 -7.51 -5.90 1.10
C VAL A 25 -6.05 -6.04 0.69
N SER A 26 -5.15 -5.59 1.56
CA SER A 26 -3.71 -5.93 1.48
C SER A 26 -3.43 -7.06 2.45
N CYS A 27 -2.86 -8.16 1.95
CA CYS A 27 -2.53 -9.33 2.77
C CYS A 27 -1.02 -9.58 2.79
N TYR A 28 -0.46 -9.77 3.98
CA TYR A 28 0.96 -10.09 4.13
C TYR A 28 1.29 -11.51 3.68
N LYS A 29 0.47 -12.49 4.09
CA LYS A 29 0.59 -13.90 3.71
C LYS A 29 -0.62 -14.32 2.90
N MET A 30 -0.35 -14.79 1.68
CA MET A 30 -1.35 -15.42 0.83
C MET A 30 -0.84 -16.78 0.36
N LYS A 31 -1.74 -17.76 0.28
CA LYS A 31 -1.44 -19.01 -0.43
C LYS A 31 -1.18 -18.64 -1.89
N ARG A 32 -0.21 -19.31 -2.52
CA ARG A 32 0.04 -19.16 -3.95
C ARG A 32 -1.26 -19.42 -4.71
N ALA A 33 -1.66 -18.46 -5.54
CA ALA A 33 -2.82 -18.59 -6.39
C ALA A 33 -2.71 -19.82 -7.29
N SER A 34 -3.82 -20.52 -7.48
CA SER A 34 -3.88 -21.71 -8.33
C SER A 34 -3.73 -21.37 -9.81
N VAL A 35 -4.15 -20.16 -10.19
CA VAL A 35 -3.99 -19.61 -11.53
C VAL A 35 -3.32 -18.25 -11.42
N GLN A 36 -2.25 -18.06 -12.19
CA GLN A 36 -1.57 -16.77 -12.32
C GLN A 36 -1.76 -16.26 -13.75
N GLN A 37 -2.42 -15.12 -13.90
CA GLN A 37 -2.64 -14.47 -15.19
C GLN A 37 -1.64 -13.33 -15.37
N GLY A 38 -0.74 -13.46 -16.35
CA GLY A 38 0.14 -12.37 -16.75
C GLY A 38 -0.58 -11.39 -17.66
N LEU A 39 -0.42 -10.10 -17.41
CA LEU A 39 -0.86 -9.07 -18.36
C LEU A 39 0.02 -9.12 -19.62
N VAL A 40 -0.52 -8.67 -20.74
CA VAL A 40 0.21 -8.60 -22.02
C VAL A 40 0.27 -7.14 -22.46
N HIS A 41 1.44 -6.71 -22.89
CA HIS A 41 1.63 -5.36 -23.43
C HIS A 41 1.07 -5.28 -24.86
N HIS A 42 0.46 -4.13 -25.19
CA HIS A 42 -0.33 -3.87 -26.40
C HIS A 42 -1.69 -4.58 -26.44
N ASP A 43 -2.07 -5.13 -27.58
CA ASP A 43 -3.39 -5.72 -27.84
C ASP A 43 -3.21 -7.24 -28.06
N PRO A 44 -3.43 -8.07 -27.03
CA PRO A 44 -3.30 -9.51 -27.14
C PRO A 44 -4.44 -10.08 -28.00
N ASP A 45 -4.23 -10.09 -29.32
CA ASP A 45 -5.19 -10.60 -30.30
C ASP A 45 -4.71 -11.95 -30.85
N VAL A 46 -5.22 -13.06 -30.28
CA VAL A 46 -5.13 -14.42 -30.86
C VAL A 46 -6.42 -14.73 -31.64
N ASP A 47 -6.48 -15.81 -32.44
CA ASP A 47 -7.64 -16.06 -33.32
C ASP A 47 -9.02 -16.08 -32.59
N ALA A 48 -10.10 -15.74 -33.30
CA ALA A 48 -11.46 -15.58 -32.73
C ALA A 48 -12.05 -16.84 -32.05
N ILE A 49 -11.73 -18.02 -32.58
CA ILE A 49 -12.27 -19.29 -32.08
C ILE A 49 -11.57 -19.68 -30.78
N TYR A 50 -10.24 -19.62 -30.77
CA TYR A 50 -9.41 -19.84 -29.60
C TYR A 50 -9.85 -18.90 -28.47
N ARG A 51 -10.03 -17.61 -28.77
CA ARG A 51 -10.56 -16.59 -27.84
C ARG A 51 -11.90 -16.99 -27.23
N THR A 52 -12.87 -17.37 -28.05
CA THR A 52 -14.21 -17.73 -27.58
C THR A 52 -14.15 -18.91 -26.60
N THR A 53 -13.39 -19.96 -26.95
CA THR A 53 -13.26 -21.13 -26.08
C THR A 53 -12.57 -20.82 -24.75
N ASP A 54 -11.58 -19.93 -24.77
CA ASP A 54 -10.84 -19.55 -23.55
C ASP A 54 -11.68 -18.66 -22.63
N ILE A 55 -12.51 -17.76 -23.17
CA ILE A 55 -13.46 -16.97 -22.38
C ILE A 55 -14.41 -17.92 -21.64
N TRP A 56 -15.03 -18.89 -22.33
CA TRP A 56 -15.94 -19.84 -21.69
C TRP A 56 -15.25 -20.70 -20.63
N ARG A 57 -14.06 -21.23 -20.94
CA ARG A 57 -13.26 -22.00 -19.99
C ARG A 57 -12.88 -21.16 -18.78
N SER A 58 -12.63 -19.86 -18.94
CA SER A 58 -12.29 -18.96 -17.84
C SER A 58 -13.45 -18.77 -16.88
N PHE A 59 -14.68 -18.59 -17.37
CA PHE A 59 -15.88 -18.45 -16.52
C PHE A 59 -16.15 -19.74 -15.74
N ILE A 60 -16.09 -20.89 -16.41
CA ILE A 60 -16.30 -22.20 -15.80
C ILE A 60 -15.20 -22.51 -14.78
N SER A 61 -13.93 -22.29 -15.15
CA SER A 61 -12.79 -22.53 -14.26
C SER A 61 -12.85 -21.66 -13.01
N GLN A 62 -13.18 -20.37 -13.14
CA GLN A 62 -13.35 -19.49 -11.97
C GLN A 62 -14.44 -20.01 -11.03
N LYS A 63 -15.58 -20.46 -11.57
CA LYS A 63 -16.63 -21.06 -10.74
C LYS A 63 -16.13 -22.31 -9.99
N ILE A 64 -15.39 -23.18 -10.66
CA ILE A 64 -14.83 -24.41 -10.06
C ILE A 64 -13.80 -24.08 -8.98
N LEU A 65 -12.87 -23.14 -9.24
CA LEU A 65 -11.86 -22.71 -8.26
C LEU A 65 -12.49 -22.19 -6.97
N HIS A 66 -13.55 -21.38 -7.09
CA HIS A 66 -14.27 -20.84 -5.95
C HIS A 66 -14.97 -21.90 -5.10
N LEU A 67 -15.35 -23.06 -5.67
CA LEU A 67 -15.90 -24.18 -4.89
C LEU A 67 -14.89 -24.79 -3.92
N SER A 68 -13.60 -24.56 -4.15
CA SER A 68 -12.49 -25.07 -3.33
C SER A 68 -11.69 -23.95 -2.66
N GLY A 69 -12.21 -22.72 -2.62
CA GLY A 69 -11.52 -21.58 -2.01
C GLY A 69 -10.18 -21.24 -2.67
N LEU A 70 -10.00 -21.63 -3.93
CA LEU A 70 -8.80 -21.36 -4.70
C LEU A 70 -8.89 -19.99 -5.38
N THR A 71 -7.75 -19.33 -5.51
CA THR A 71 -7.66 -17.95 -5.97
C THR A 71 -6.97 -17.82 -7.32
N VAL A 72 -7.25 -16.72 -8.01
CA VAL A 72 -6.59 -16.26 -9.23
C VAL A 72 -5.79 -15.00 -8.90
N SER A 73 -4.54 -14.91 -9.35
CA SER A 73 -3.74 -13.69 -9.22
C SER A 73 -3.41 -13.09 -10.59
N PHE A 74 -3.34 -11.77 -10.66
CA PHE A 74 -2.81 -11.05 -11.82
C PHE A 74 -1.37 -10.63 -11.54
N VAL A 75 -0.50 -10.75 -12.55
CA VAL A 75 0.90 -10.32 -12.46
C VAL A 75 1.21 -9.29 -13.56
N PRO A 76 2.24 -8.44 -13.36
CA PRO A 76 2.62 -7.42 -14.34
C PRO A 76 2.88 -7.97 -15.74
N THR A 77 2.93 -7.07 -16.72
CA THR A 77 3.14 -7.45 -18.12
C THR A 77 4.43 -8.25 -18.30
N ASN A 78 4.33 -9.49 -18.78
CA ASN A 78 5.46 -10.38 -19.00
C ASN A 78 5.60 -10.84 -20.46
N ALA A 79 4.69 -10.41 -21.33
CA ALA A 79 4.73 -10.67 -22.76
C ALA A 79 4.37 -9.40 -23.53
N VAL A 80 4.90 -9.30 -24.75
CA VAL A 80 4.55 -8.27 -25.73
C VAL A 80 3.96 -8.99 -26.92
N GLN A 81 2.73 -8.64 -27.30
CA GLN A 81 2.09 -9.25 -28.47
C GLN A 81 2.02 -8.24 -29.61
N PHE A 82 2.53 -8.65 -30.76
CA PHE A 82 2.36 -7.93 -32.01
C PHE A 82 1.20 -8.56 -32.78
N ARG A 83 0.23 -7.72 -33.13
CA ARG A 83 -0.99 -8.14 -33.80
C ARG A 83 -0.69 -8.68 -35.20
N ASN A 84 -1.27 -9.83 -35.53
CA ASN A 84 -1.25 -10.37 -36.88
C ASN A 84 -2.46 -9.85 -37.68
N ALA A 85 -2.38 -9.89 -39.02
CA ALA A 85 -3.52 -9.55 -39.86
C ALA A 85 -4.60 -10.65 -39.78
N HIS A 86 -5.85 -10.26 -39.57
CA HIS A 86 -6.99 -11.17 -39.47
C HIS A 86 -8.20 -10.69 -40.29
N TYR A 87 -9.16 -11.58 -40.50
CA TYR A 87 -10.36 -11.30 -41.30
C TYR A 87 -11.55 -10.98 -40.37
N TYR A 88 -11.75 -9.68 -40.13
CA TYR A 88 -12.71 -9.16 -39.14
C TYR A 88 -14.13 -9.74 -39.23
N LEU A 89 -14.66 -9.97 -40.43
CA LEU A 89 -16.02 -10.49 -40.59
C LEU A 89 -16.14 -11.96 -40.18
N LYS A 90 -15.06 -12.75 -40.33
CA LYS A 90 -15.03 -14.12 -39.83
C LYS A 90 -14.89 -14.09 -38.31
N ASP A 91 -14.00 -13.27 -37.78
CA ASP A 91 -13.80 -13.14 -36.35
C ASP A 91 -15.09 -12.73 -35.63
N PHE A 92 -15.84 -11.78 -36.19
CA PHE A 92 -17.16 -11.40 -35.68
C PHE A 92 -18.15 -12.56 -35.67
N LYS A 93 -18.19 -13.36 -36.74
CA LYS A 93 -19.09 -14.53 -36.83
C LYS A 93 -18.70 -15.60 -35.81
N ASP A 94 -17.40 -15.81 -35.62
CA ASP A 94 -16.84 -16.80 -34.70
C ASP A 94 -17.06 -16.36 -33.22
N GLU A 95 -17.03 -15.05 -32.93
CA GLU A 95 -17.27 -14.50 -31.58
C GLU A 95 -18.74 -14.21 -31.26
N LYS A 96 -19.65 -14.31 -32.24
CA LYS A 96 -21.07 -13.94 -32.07
C LYS A 96 -21.68 -14.53 -30.80
N GLN A 97 -21.39 -15.80 -30.54
CA GLN A 97 -21.92 -16.51 -29.37
C GLN A 97 -21.46 -15.88 -28.04
N VAL A 98 -20.24 -15.37 -27.96
CA VAL A 98 -19.72 -14.70 -26.76
C VAL A 98 -20.60 -13.51 -26.40
N TYR A 99 -20.95 -12.68 -27.38
CA TYR A 99 -21.75 -11.49 -27.11
C TYR A 99 -23.22 -11.82 -26.81
N GLU A 100 -23.77 -12.90 -27.38
CA GLU A 100 -25.17 -13.30 -27.17
C GLU A 100 -25.40 -14.09 -25.87
N ASP A 101 -24.43 -14.90 -25.43
CA ASP A 101 -24.64 -15.87 -24.35
C ASP A 101 -23.86 -15.58 -23.05
N SER A 102 -22.91 -14.63 -23.04
CA SER A 102 -22.07 -14.41 -21.83
C SER A 102 -22.89 -13.98 -20.62
N GLY A 103 -23.93 -13.16 -20.81
CA GLY A 103 -24.87 -12.80 -19.74
C GLY A 103 -25.58 -14.03 -19.17
N LYS A 104 -26.11 -14.91 -20.02
CA LYS A 104 -26.77 -16.15 -19.60
C LYS A 104 -25.82 -17.08 -18.84
N MET A 105 -24.58 -17.20 -19.30
CA MET A 105 -23.55 -18.01 -18.64
C MET A 105 -23.21 -17.46 -17.26
N ILE A 106 -22.94 -16.16 -17.15
CA ILE A 106 -22.61 -15.52 -15.87
C ILE A 106 -23.77 -15.65 -14.89
N GLU A 107 -25.00 -15.40 -15.34
CA GLU A 107 -26.18 -15.52 -14.50
C GLU A 107 -26.38 -16.96 -13.99
N LEU A 108 -26.18 -17.95 -14.87
CA LEU A 108 -26.20 -19.36 -14.51
C LEU A 108 -25.12 -19.67 -13.48
N LEU A 109 -23.85 -19.37 -13.76
CA LEU A 109 -22.72 -19.70 -12.90
C LEU A 109 -22.80 -18.99 -11.54
N HIS A 110 -23.31 -17.76 -11.50
CA HIS A 110 -23.53 -17.02 -10.26
C HIS A 110 -24.54 -17.73 -9.36
N LYS A 111 -25.68 -18.16 -9.91
CA LYS A 111 -26.76 -18.84 -9.17
C LYS A 111 -26.49 -20.34 -8.93
N TRP A 112 -25.60 -20.95 -9.72
CA TRP A 112 -25.36 -22.39 -9.68
C TRP A 112 -24.74 -22.82 -8.36
N LYS A 113 -25.24 -23.93 -7.82
CA LYS A 113 -24.74 -24.59 -6.62
C LYS A 113 -24.58 -26.07 -6.90
N CYS A 114 -23.49 -26.66 -6.44
CA CYS A 114 -23.29 -28.09 -6.52
C CYS A 114 -24.24 -28.81 -5.56
N SER A 115 -25.11 -29.66 -6.07
CA SER A 115 -26.07 -30.41 -5.24
C SER A 115 -25.41 -31.62 -4.60
N LYS A 116 -24.48 -32.26 -5.31
CA LYS A 116 -23.70 -33.39 -4.82
C LYS A 116 -22.37 -32.89 -4.25
N ARG A 117 -22.39 -32.30 -3.05
CA ARG A 117 -21.19 -31.79 -2.35
C ARG A 117 -20.25 -32.90 -1.84
N THR A 118 -20.20 -34.05 -2.51
CA THR A 118 -19.40 -35.21 -2.13
C THR A 118 -17.94 -35.03 -2.56
N SER A 119 -17.72 -34.49 -3.76
CA SER A 119 -16.38 -34.26 -4.33
C SER A 119 -16.41 -33.13 -5.36
N LEU A 120 -15.26 -32.49 -5.60
CA LEU A 120 -15.14 -31.51 -6.67
C LEU A 120 -15.39 -32.14 -8.05
N GLU A 121 -14.96 -33.39 -8.26
CA GLU A 121 -15.22 -34.17 -9.48
C GLU A 121 -16.72 -34.23 -9.81
N ASP A 122 -17.54 -34.61 -8.82
CA ASP A 122 -18.99 -34.70 -8.98
C ASP A 122 -19.62 -33.34 -9.29
N CYS A 123 -19.11 -32.27 -8.68
CA CYS A 123 -19.55 -30.91 -8.93
C CYS A 123 -19.21 -30.46 -10.36
N ILE A 124 -18.00 -30.75 -10.84
CA ILE A 124 -17.61 -30.45 -12.22
C ILE A 124 -18.52 -31.22 -13.17
N TYR A 125 -18.70 -32.53 -12.95
CA TYR A 125 -19.58 -33.35 -13.78
C TYR A 125 -21.01 -32.79 -13.82
N GLN A 126 -21.60 -32.48 -12.66
CA GLN A 126 -22.94 -31.88 -12.58
C GLN A 126 -23.01 -30.56 -13.36
N LEU A 127 -22.03 -29.67 -13.16
CA LEU A 127 -21.98 -28.38 -13.86
C LEU A 127 -21.97 -28.57 -15.38
N THR A 128 -21.20 -29.54 -15.90
CA THR A 128 -21.17 -29.79 -17.35
C THR A 128 -22.52 -30.24 -17.90
N GLN A 129 -23.27 -31.08 -17.16
CA GLN A 129 -24.60 -31.52 -17.60
C GLN A 129 -25.60 -30.36 -17.55
N ASP A 130 -25.55 -29.55 -16.49
CA ASP A 130 -26.42 -28.37 -16.36
C ASP A 130 -26.16 -27.35 -17.47
N LEU A 131 -24.90 -27.16 -17.88
CA LEU A 131 -24.53 -26.32 -19.03
C LEU A 131 -25.12 -26.84 -20.36
N VAL A 132 -25.14 -28.16 -20.57
CA VAL A 132 -25.76 -28.77 -21.76
C VAL A 132 -27.28 -28.57 -21.74
N VAL A 133 -27.93 -28.78 -20.59
CA VAL A 133 -29.39 -28.57 -20.44
C VAL A 133 -29.77 -27.11 -20.74
N LYS A 134 -28.90 -26.16 -20.41
CA LYS A 134 -29.09 -24.74 -20.71
C LYS A 134 -28.70 -24.33 -22.13
N GLY A 135 -28.24 -25.26 -22.96
CA GLY A 135 -27.81 -25.00 -24.33
C GLY A 135 -26.52 -24.18 -24.44
N LEU A 136 -25.76 -24.06 -23.36
CA LEU A 136 -24.49 -23.33 -23.33
C LEU A 136 -23.29 -24.21 -23.70
N TRP A 137 -23.46 -25.53 -23.64
CA TRP A 137 -22.48 -26.53 -24.08
C TRP A 137 -23.11 -27.64 -24.92
N GLY A 138 -22.31 -28.27 -25.78
CA GLY A 138 -22.71 -29.46 -26.50
C GLY A 138 -22.56 -30.73 -25.66
N GLN A 139 -23.39 -31.74 -25.92
CA GLN A 139 -23.28 -33.05 -25.25
C GLN A 139 -21.91 -33.70 -25.45
N LYS A 140 -21.28 -33.48 -26.60
CA LYS A 140 -19.93 -33.99 -26.90
C LYS A 140 -18.88 -33.39 -25.97
N ASP A 141 -18.96 -32.09 -25.68
CA ASP A 141 -18.02 -31.39 -24.80
C ASP A 141 -18.15 -31.89 -23.35
N ALA A 142 -19.38 -32.10 -22.89
CA ALA A 142 -19.62 -32.69 -21.57
C ALA A 142 -19.10 -34.13 -21.47
N ASN A 143 -19.25 -34.94 -22.52
CA ASN A 143 -18.69 -36.29 -22.57
C ASN A 143 -17.15 -36.28 -22.52
N LEU A 144 -16.51 -35.34 -23.25
CA LEU A 144 -15.05 -35.17 -23.20
C LEU A 144 -14.57 -34.76 -21.81
N MET A 145 -15.26 -33.83 -21.13
CA MET A 145 -14.92 -33.48 -19.75
C MET A 145 -15.06 -34.67 -18.81
N GLN A 146 -16.10 -35.50 -18.96
CA GLN A 146 -16.26 -36.71 -18.16
C GLN A 146 -15.12 -37.71 -18.38
N MET A 147 -14.66 -37.89 -19.63
CA MET A 147 -13.50 -38.72 -19.92
C MET A 147 -12.24 -38.16 -19.26
N PHE A 148 -12.03 -36.85 -19.36
CA PHE A 148 -10.89 -36.17 -18.75
C PHE A 148 -10.86 -36.35 -17.22
N LEU A 149 -12.00 -36.19 -16.53
CA LEU A 149 -12.09 -36.42 -15.08
C LEU A 149 -11.75 -37.87 -14.69
N LYS A 150 -12.22 -38.85 -15.47
CA LYS A 150 -11.87 -40.27 -15.26
C LYS A 150 -10.39 -40.54 -15.46
N ASP A 151 -9.77 -39.93 -16.47
CA ASP A 151 -8.35 -40.07 -16.73
C ASP A 151 -7.52 -39.46 -15.59
N LEU A 152 -7.88 -38.27 -15.09
CA LEU A 152 -7.26 -37.66 -13.90
C LEU A 152 -7.31 -38.60 -12.69
N LYS A 153 -8.47 -39.18 -12.42
CA LYS A 153 -8.63 -40.13 -11.31
C LYS A 153 -7.77 -41.38 -11.50
N LYS A 154 -7.67 -41.88 -12.74
CA LYS A 154 -6.88 -43.07 -13.07
C LYS A 154 -5.38 -42.86 -12.87
N ILE A 155 -4.89 -41.65 -13.09
CA ILE A 155 -3.48 -41.29 -12.83
C ILE A 155 -3.21 -40.91 -11.36
N GLY A 156 -4.21 -41.01 -10.48
CA GLY A 156 -4.07 -40.70 -9.06
C GLY A 156 -4.07 -39.21 -8.75
N PHE A 157 -4.69 -38.37 -9.60
CA PHE A 157 -4.86 -36.96 -9.30
C PHE A 157 -5.80 -36.77 -8.10
N GLU A 158 -5.32 -36.07 -7.10
CA GLU A 158 -6.11 -35.69 -5.92
C GLU A 158 -6.79 -34.35 -6.17
N PHE A 159 -8.13 -34.36 -6.19
CA PHE A 159 -8.91 -33.14 -6.34
C PHE A 159 -8.90 -32.33 -5.05
N PRO A 160 -8.84 -30.99 -5.12
CA PRO A 160 -9.00 -30.13 -3.96
C PRO A 160 -10.33 -30.36 -3.26
N ASP A 161 -10.32 -30.24 -1.94
CA ASP A 161 -11.53 -30.32 -1.14
C ASP A 161 -12.49 -29.16 -1.45
N LEU A 162 -13.78 -29.42 -1.28
CA LEU A 162 -14.81 -28.39 -1.37
C LEU A 162 -14.78 -27.55 -0.10
N VAL A 163 -15.02 -26.24 -0.24
CA VAL A 163 -15.27 -25.39 0.92
C VAL A 163 -16.63 -25.76 1.53
N ASP A 164 -16.64 -25.91 2.84
CA ASP A 164 -17.86 -26.19 3.60
C ASP A 164 -18.74 -24.92 3.74
N GLU A 165 -19.91 -25.07 4.37
CA GLU A 165 -20.81 -23.95 4.62
C GLU A 165 -20.31 -22.97 5.69
N ASN A 166 -19.34 -23.40 6.50
CA ASN A 166 -18.72 -22.62 7.57
C ASN A 166 -17.38 -22.01 7.13
N TYR A 167 -17.06 -22.05 5.84
CA TYR A 167 -15.81 -21.56 5.31
C TYR A 167 -15.66 -20.08 5.61
N VAL A 168 -14.65 -19.76 6.42
CA VAL A 168 -14.21 -18.39 6.66
C VAL A 168 -13.11 -18.09 5.66
N ASP A 169 -13.33 -17.06 4.84
CA ASP A 169 -12.32 -16.58 3.91
C ASP A 169 -11.06 -16.15 4.71
N PRO A 170 -9.92 -16.84 4.55
CA PRO A 170 -8.69 -16.51 5.28
C PRO A 170 -8.11 -15.15 4.87
N TYR A 171 -8.65 -14.54 3.82
CA TYR A 171 -8.28 -13.22 3.32
C TYR A 171 -9.31 -12.13 3.62
N ALA A 172 -10.37 -12.46 4.38
CA ALA A 172 -11.25 -11.43 4.91
C ALA A 172 -10.43 -10.42 5.74
N PRO A 173 -10.73 -9.12 5.66
CA PRO A 173 -10.05 -8.13 6.50
C PRO A 173 -10.31 -8.47 7.97
N SER A 174 -9.27 -8.33 8.79
CA SER A 174 -9.41 -8.56 10.24
C SER A 174 -10.50 -7.67 10.82
N ILE A 175 -11.38 -8.26 11.61
CA ILE A 175 -12.36 -7.55 12.44
C ILE A 175 -11.84 -7.30 13.86
N ASP A 176 -10.68 -7.87 14.20
CA ASP A 176 -10.05 -7.72 15.51
C ASP A 176 -9.16 -6.47 15.53
N GLU A 177 -9.73 -5.38 16.02
CA GLU A 177 -9.08 -4.08 16.17
C GLU A 177 -8.09 -4.01 17.37
N THR A 178 -8.01 -5.07 18.18
CA THR A 178 -7.21 -5.11 19.42
C THR A 178 -5.85 -5.78 19.24
N SER A 179 -5.64 -6.46 18.11
CA SER A 179 -4.42 -7.19 17.80
C SER A 179 -3.57 -6.50 16.74
N LYS A 180 -2.25 -6.55 16.89
CA LYS A 180 -1.29 -6.19 15.82
C LYS A 180 -1.04 -7.33 14.83
N SER A 181 -1.51 -8.54 15.13
CA SER A 181 -1.32 -9.73 14.30
C SER A 181 -2.35 -9.78 13.18
N VAL A 182 -2.28 -8.81 12.27
CA VAL A 182 -3.23 -8.63 11.15
C VAL A 182 -2.60 -9.15 9.86
N ASN A 183 -3.16 -10.23 9.30
CA ASN A 183 -2.73 -10.72 7.99
C ASN A 183 -3.23 -9.83 6.86
N CYS A 184 -4.55 -9.65 6.79
CA CYS A 184 -5.25 -8.91 5.75
C CYS A 184 -5.96 -7.68 6.33
N ARG A 185 -5.74 -6.52 5.72
CA ARG A 185 -6.29 -5.23 6.14
C ARG A 185 -7.07 -4.59 5.00
N ARG A 186 -8.16 -3.90 5.31
CA ARG A 186 -8.91 -3.13 4.32
C ARG A 186 -8.03 -2.02 3.76
N MET A 187 -8.10 -1.81 2.45
CA MET A 187 -7.40 -0.73 1.77
C MET A 187 -8.25 -0.22 0.62
N ASN A 188 -7.87 0.91 0.05
CA ASN A 188 -8.36 1.36 -1.24
C ASN A 188 -7.20 2.05 -1.99
N LEU A 189 -7.00 1.71 -3.26
CA LEU A 189 -6.05 2.40 -4.12
C LEU A 189 -6.66 2.65 -5.49
N GLU A 190 -6.57 3.90 -5.90
CA GLU A 190 -6.86 4.38 -7.23
C GLU A 190 -5.68 5.23 -7.69
N PHE A 191 -5.20 4.94 -8.89
CA PHE A 191 -4.16 5.72 -9.54
C PHE A 191 -4.81 6.44 -10.71
N ASP A 192 -4.73 7.76 -10.70
CA ASP A 192 -5.04 8.54 -11.88
C ASP A 192 -4.05 8.14 -12.99
N LEU A 193 -4.52 8.11 -14.25
CA LEU A 193 -3.67 7.96 -15.44
C LEU A 193 -2.86 9.25 -15.67
N ILE A 194 -2.07 9.66 -14.68
CA ILE A 194 -1.17 10.80 -14.79
C ILE A 194 0.02 10.33 -15.63
N ASN A 195 0.31 11.06 -16.70
CA ASN A 195 1.49 10.81 -17.52
C ASN A 195 2.74 10.92 -16.62
N PRO A 196 3.47 9.82 -16.31
CA PRO A 196 4.55 9.83 -15.31
C PRO A 196 5.76 10.70 -15.70
N LYS A 197 5.70 11.32 -16.88
CA LYS A 197 6.76 12.15 -17.44
C LYS A 197 6.73 13.58 -16.91
N ASP A 198 5.60 14.07 -16.41
CA ASP A 198 5.46 15.50 -16.20
C ASP A 198 5.46 15.96 -14.73
N ASP A 199 4.97 15.19 -13.74
CA ASP A 199 5.16 15.55 -12.32
C ASP A 199 4.97 14.34 -11.37
N GLY A 200 5.86 14.22 -10.37
CA GLY A 200 5.76 13.31 -9.21
C GLY A 200 6.18 11.84 -9.43
N LYS A 201 7.44 11.49 -9.18
CA LYS A 201 7.88 10.07 -9.04
C LYS A 201 7.89 9.57 -7.59
N THR A 202 7.48 10.40 -6.64
CA THR A 202 7.49 10.08 -5.22
C THR A 202 6.08 9.81 -4.72
N VAL A 203 5.96 9.03 -3.66
CA VAL A 203 4.69 8.76 -2.97
C VAL A 203 4.69 9.50 -1.64
N LEU A 204 3.62 10.23 -1.33
CA LEU A 204 3.43 10.83 -0.01
C LEU A 204 2.58 9.90 0.86
N ILE A 205 3.14 9.48 1.98
CA ILE A 205 2.47 8.68 2.99
C ILE A 205 2.09 9.60 4.14
N VAL A 206 0.79 9.72 4.39
CA VAL A 206 0.27 10.55 5.48
C VAL A 206 -0.27 9.66 6.58
N VAL A 207 0.33 9.75 7.76
CA VAL A 207 -0.04 8.94 8.92
C VAL A 207 -0.81 9.75 9.92
N ASN A 208 -2.00 9.25 10.27
CA ASN A 208 -2.84 9.84 11.28
C ASN A 208 -2.60 9.18 12.63
N ASN A 209 -2.02 9.93 13.55
CA ASN A 209 -1.63 9.45 14.88
C ASN A 209 -2.83 9.13 15.78
N TYR A 210 -3.97 9.81 15.55
CA TYR A 210 -5.23 9.63 16.27
C TYR A 210 -6.40 9.71 15.30
N PRO A 211 -7.40 8.80 15.35
CA PRO A 211 -8.49 8.78 14.39
C PRO A 211 -9.20 10.14 14.36
N TRP A 212 -9.12 10.80 13.21
CA TRP A 212 -9.77 12.08 12.95
C TRP A 212 -10.79 11.97 11.82
N GLU A 213 -11.87 12.73 11.96
CA GLU A 213 -13.00 12.71 11.01
C GLU A 213 -12.91 13.87 9.99
N TYR A 214 -11.82 14.65 9.98
CA TYR A 214 -11.66 15.83 9.13
C TYR A 214 -10.20 16.07 8.73
N GLY A 215 -9.98 16.65 7.55
CA GLY A 215 -8.68 17.18 7.13
C GLY A 215 -8.08 16.49 5.90
N VAL A 216 -8.57 15.29 5.56
CA VAL A 216 -8.10 14.50 4.40
C VAL A 216 -8.21 15.31 3.10
N GLY A 217 -9.37 15.93 2.84
CA GLY A 217 -9.57 16.77 1.65
C GLY A 217 -8.66 18.01 1.56
N LEU A 218 -8.23 18.57 2.70
CA LEU A 218 -7.28 19.69 2.72
C LEU A 218 -5.88 19.21 2.31
N ILE A 219 -5.43 18.10 2.88
CA ILE A 219 -4.14 17.48 2.58
C ILE A 219 -4.11 17.04 1.11
N GLN A 220 -5.17 16.41 0.60
CA GLN A 220 -5.27 16.04 -0.82
C GLN A 220 -5.08 17.24 -1.74
N ARG A 221 -5.75 18.37 -1.47
CA ARG A 221 -5.64 19.58 -2.31
C ARG A 221 -4.25 20.20 -2.31
N LEU A 222 -3.54 20.13 -1.19
CA LEU A 222 -2.17 20.66 -1.11
C LEU A 222 -1.19 19.74 -1.83
N TYR A 223 -1.31 18.44 -1.65
CA TYR A 223 -0.22 17.53 -2.00
C TYR A 223 -0.52 16.63 -3.20
N GLN A 224 -1.75 16.15 -3.38
CA GLN A 224 -2.09 15.16 -4.41
C GLN A 224 -1.62 15.53 -5.83
N PRO A 225 -1.67 16.80 -6.28
CA PRO A 225 -1.19 17.18 -7.62
C PRO A 225 0.32 17.02 -7.84
N TYR A 226 1.12 16.85 -6.78
CA TYR A 226 2.60 16.90 -6.84
C TYR A 226 3.27 15.55 -6.54
N PHE A 227 2.50 14.53 -6.21
CA PHE A 227 3.00 13.17 -5.96
C PHE A 227 2.38 12.18 -6.93
N ALA A 228 3.10 11.09 -7.21
CA ALA A 228 2.56 9.97 -7.98
C ALA A 228 1.27 9.42 -7.34
N SER A 229 1.24 9.43 -6.01
CA SER A 229 0.09 9.08 -5.20
C SER A 229 0.28 9.63 -3.79
N ILE A 230 -0.82 9.97 -3.14
CA ILE A 230 -0.89 10.18 -1.71
C ILE A 230 -1.60 8.99 -1.08
N ILE A 231 -1.04 8.40 -0.02
CA ILE A 231 -1.62 7.23 0.67
C ILE A 231 -1.77 7.57 2.14
N PHE A 232 -3.01 7.50 2.64
CA PHE A 232 -3.32 7.74 4.05
C PHE A 232 -3.28 6.44 4.86
N CYS A 233 -2.75 6.50 6.08
CA CYS A 233 -2.81 5.42 7.06
C CYS A 233 -3.41 5.90 8.37
N GLY A 234 -4.25 5.08 8.98
CA GLY A 234 -4.82 5.37 10.29
C GLY A 234 -5.91 4.39 10.70
N SER A 235 -6.40 4.53 11.93
CA SER A 235 -7.45 3.70 12.53
C SER A 235 -8.86 4.26 12.28
N TRP A 236 -9.15 4.68 11.05
CA TRP A 236 -10.42 5.27 10.61
C TRP A 236 -10.75 4.82 9.20
N TYR A 237 -12.02 4.63 8.83
CA TYR A 237 -12.40 4.26 7.46
C TYR A 237 -12.81 5.50 6.65
N PRO A 238 -12.59 5.55 5.32
CA PRO A 238 -12.97 6.71 4.50
C PRO A 238 -14.45 7.10 4.59
N ASP A 239 -15.34 6.14 4.87
CA ASP A 239 -16.77 6.38 5.10
C ASP A 239 -17.09 7.08 6.44
N GLN A 240 -16.10 7.25 7.32
CA GLN A 240 -16.21 7.98 8.60
C GLN A 240 -15.73 9.43 8.49
N ILE A 241 -15.17 9.85 7.35
CA ILE A 241 -14.74 11.24 7.18
C ILE A 241 -15.97 12.12 6.97
N GLU A 242 -16.02 13.23 7.71
CA GLU A 242 -17.08 14.22 7.64
C GLU A 242 -16.67 15.39 6.74
N ASP A 243 -17.51 15.67 5.74
CA ASP A 243 -17.37 16.83 4.87
C ASP A 243 -18.10 18.05 5.45
N GLU A 244 -17.36 19.11 5.73
CA GLU A 244 -17.91 20.36 6.29
C GLU A 244 -18.33 21.37 5.22
N ASP A 245 -17.54 21.48 4.15
CA ASP A 245 -17.74 22.44 3.09
C ASP A 245 -17.16 21.92 1.76
N ASN A 246 -17.64 22.43 0.63
CA ASN A 246 -17.22 21.98 -0.70
C ASN A 246 -15.73 22.26 -1.02
N PHE A 247 -15.06 23.09 -0.22
CA PHE A 247 -13.66 23.48 -0.46
C PHE A 247 -12.68 22.57 0.29
N THR A 248 -13.07 22.00 1.42
CA THR A 248 -12.27 21.07 2.23
C THR A 248 -12.78 19.64 2.20
N SER A 249 -13.93 19.39 1.53
CA SER A 249 -14.49 18.05 1.31
C SER A 249 -13.47 17.06 0.77
N THR A 250 -13.55 15.83 1.23
CA THR A 250 -12.71 14.71 0.79
C THR A 250 -12.86 14.50 -0.73
N ILE A 251 -11.74 14.31 -1.41
CA ILE A 251 -11.73 13.95 -2.83
C ILE A 251 -11.81 12.42 -2.88
N HIS A 252 -12.93 11.91 -3.39
CA HIS A 252 -13.13 10.47 -3.53
C HIS A 252 -12.69 9.98 -4.92
N PRO A 253 -12.10 8.78 -5.00
CA PRO A 253 -11.81 7.88 -3.88
C PRO A 253 -10.53 8.24 -3.12
N VAL A 254 -10.47 7.84 -1.84
CA VAL A 254 -9.30 8.07 -0.97
C VAL A 254 -8.36 6.88 -1.04
N ASN A 255 -7.10 7.13 -1.37
CA ASN A 255 -6.04 6.15 -1.27
C ASN A 255 -5.67 5.93 0.19
N TYR A 256 -5.95 4.74 0.72
CA TYR A 256 -5.97 4.49 2.15
C TYR A 256 -5.57 3.06 2.51
N ILE A 257 -4.90 2.91 3.65
CA ILE A 257 -4.57 1.62 4.29
C ILE A 257 -5.09 1.63 5.72
N HIS A 258 -5.87 0.60 6.06
CA HIS A 258 -6.29 0.40 7.43
C HIS A 258 -5.19 -0.11 8.34
N MET A 259 -4.99 0.62 9.44
CA MET A 259 -4.15 0.20 10.54
C MET A 259 -5.02 0.15 11.80
N ASN A 260 -5.10 -1.02 12.42
CA ASN A 260 -5.97 -1.21 13.57
C ASN A 260 -5.53 -0.28 14.71
N PRO A 261 -6.41 0.13 15.64
CA PRO A 261 -6.05 0.92 16.82
C PRO A 261 -4.85 0.37 17.59
N ALA A 262 -4.69 -0.96 17.68
CA ALA A 262 -3.51 -1.59 18.28
C ALA A 262 -2.21 -1.30 17.51
N GLU A 263 -2.26 -1.23 16.17
CA GLU A 263 -1.13 -0.88 15.31
C GLU A 263 -0.85 0.63 15.34
N MET A 264 -1.88 1.47 15.50
CA MET A 264 -1.78 2.94 15.54
C MET A 264 -1.88 3.49 16.97
N THR A 265 -1.23 2.83 17.94
CA THR A 265 -1.28 3.25 19.35
C THR A 265 -0.65 4.63 19.51
N ARG A 266 -1.45 5.71 19.49
CA ARG A 266 -1.00 7.12 19.61
C ARG A 266 0.10 7.51 18.62
N GLY A 267 0.11 6.90 17.43
CA GLY A 267 1.17 7.11 16.44
C GLY A 267 2.52 6.42 16.75
N TYR A 268 2.65 5.71 17.87
CA TYR A 268 3.93 5.11 18.32
C TYR A 268 4.57 4.19 17.28
N PHE A 269 3.75 3.60 16.42
CA PHE A 269 4.20 2.70 15.36
C PHE A 269 3.79 3.17 13.96
N GLY A 270 3.51 4.47 13.81
CA GLY A 270 3.09 5.06 12.54
C GLY A 270 4.03 4.74 11.38
N TYR A 271 5.35 4.65 11.65
CA TYR A 271 6.38 4.27 10.68
C TYR A 271 6.13 2.93 9.98
N HIS A 272 5.33 2.04 10.59
CA HIS A 272 4.94 0.76 9.98
C HIS A 272 4.12 0.97 8.70
N CYS A 273 3.40 2.08 8.56
CA CYS A 273 2.66 2.42 7.34
C CYS A 273 3.56 2.43 6.09
N LEU A 274 4.78 2.97 6.18
CA LEU A 274 5.72 2.93 5.04
C LEU A 274 6.09 1.50 4.66
N THR A 275 6.20 0.60 5.63
CA THR A 275 6.45 -0.81 5.35
C THR A 275 5.26 -1.44 4.61
N LEU A 276 4.03 -1.10 4.98
CA LEU A 276 2.80 -1.56 4.30
C LEU A 276 2.70 -1.02 2.88
N VAL A 277 3.04 0.25 2.66
CA VAL A 277 3.09 0.85 1.31
C VAL A 277 4.16 0.16 0.46
N LYS A 278 5.34 -0.13 1.02
CA LYS A 278 6.40 -0.81 0.29
C LYS A 278 6.02 -2.25 -0.10
N GLU A 279 5.24 -2.94 0.72
CA GLU A 279 4.72 -4.28 0.45
C GLU A 279 3.77 -4.32 -0.77
N MET A 280 3.20 -3.18 -1.18
CA MET A 280 2.32 -3.09 -2.37
C MET A 280 3.07 -3.26 -3.70
N GLY A 281 4.39 -3.11 -3.71
CA GLY A 281 5.19 -3.28 -4.94
C GLY A 281 4.97 -2.21 -6.00
N LEU A 282 4.69 -0.96 -5.59
CA LEU A 282 4.57 0.18 -6.51
C LEU A 282 5.83 0.29 -7.38
N SER A 283 5.62 0.35 -8.70
CA SER A 283 6.68 0.42 -9.70
C SER A 283 6.92 1.87 -10.14
N ASN A 284 8.13 2.18 -10.61
CA ASN A 284 8.53 3.51 -11.09
C ASN A 284 8.45 4.63 -10.03
N VAL A 285 8.58 4.26 -8.74
CA VAL A 285 8.65 5.20 -7.62
C VAL A 285 10.12 5.49 -7.28
N GLU A 286 10.48 6.77 -7.14
CA GLU A 286 11.81 7.26 -6.75
C GLU A 286 12.04 7.13 -5.24
N GLY A 287 11.00 7.38 -4.45
CA GLY A 287 11.00 7.16 -3.01
C GLY A 287 9.69 7.55 -2.34
N TYR A 288 9.69 7.46 -1.01
CA TYR A 288 8.51 7.57 -0.17
C TYR A 288 8.72 8.65 0.88
N PHE A 289 7.88 9.67 0.87
CA PHE A 289 7.78 10.61 1.98
C PHE A 289 6.85 10.04 3.03
N PHE A 290 7.25 10.16 4.29
CA PHE A 290 6.43 9.92 5.46
C PHE A 290 6.14 11.28 6.11
N MET A 291 4.88 11.54 6.42
CA MET A 291 4.42 12.77 7.07
C MET A 291 3.32 12.44 8.07
N ALA A 292 3.44 12.92 9.31
CA ALA A 292 2.36 12.88 10.29
C ALA A 292 1.24 13.88 9.94
N ASP A 293 0.05 13.64 10.46
CA ASP A 293 -1.16 14.40 10.19
C ASP A 293 -1.15 15.85 10.70
N ASP A 294 -0.27 16.16 11.64
CA ASP A 294 -0.02 17.51 12.14
C ASP A 294 1.32 18.09 11.64
N THR A 295 1.78 17.67 10.46
CA THR A 295 2.95 18.24 9.80
C THR A 295 2.57 18.92 8.48
N VAL A 296 3.24 20.03 8.18
CA VAL A 296 3.14 20.71 6.88
C VAL A 296 4.46 20.54 6.12
N PHE A 297 4.37 20.25 4.82
CA PHE A 297 5.50 20.05 3.92
C PHE A 297 5.55 21.16 2.86
N ASN A 298 6.61 21.97 2.86
CA ASN A 298 6.89 22.93 1.81
C ASN A 298 7.53 22.24 0.60
N LEU A 299 6.72 21.78 -0.35
CA LEU A 299 7.13 20.99 -1.52
C LEU A 299 8.16 21.67 -2.44
N TRP A 300 8.26 23.00 -2.39
CA TRP A 300 9.22 23.77 -3.18
C TRP A 300 10.64 23.69 -2.62
N GLN A 301 10.82 23.17 -1.40
CA GLN A 301 12.13 22.89 -0.86
C GLN A 301 12.72 21.63 -1.49
N ARG A 302 13.96 21.74 -1.97
CA ARG A 302 14.68 20.62 -2.58
C ARG A 302 15.40 19.81 -1.50
N ILE A 303 15.37 18.49 -1.68
CA ILE A 303 16.16 17.51 -0.94
C ILE A 303 16.83 16.58 -1.95
N ASP A 304 17.98 16.01 -1.59
CA ASP A 304 18.62 14.96 -2.39
C ASP A 304 17.82 13.63 -2.32
N TYR A 305 17.13 13.27 -3.41
CA TYR A 305 16.32 12.05 -3.49
C TYR A 305 17.13 10.76 -3.57
N SER A 306 18.46 10.82 -3.67
CA SER A 306 19.32 9.62 -3.68
C SER A 306 19.62 9.08 -2.28
N ARG A 307 19.35 9.88 -1.23
CA ARG A 307 19.66 9.56 0.17
C ARG A 307 18.41 9.67 1.05
N VAL A 308 18.48 9.09 2.25
CA VAL A 308 17.43 9.26 3.26
C VAL A 308 17.43 10.72 3.72
N HIS A 309 16.26 11.32 3.89
CA HIS A 309 16.15 12.66 4.46
C HIS A 309 15.34 12.60 5.76
N HIS A 310 15.79 13.35 6.76
CA HIS A 310 15.06 13.56 8.00
C HIS A 310 15.23 15.01 8.42
N LEU A 311 14.20 15.68 8.93
CA LEU A 311 14.28 17.12 9.22
C LEU A 311 15.45 17.47 10.14
N HIS A 312 15.55 16.81 11.30
CA HIS A 312 16.56 17.10 12.32
C HIS A 312 17.73 16.09 12.38
N GLY A 313 17.50 14.80 12.06
CA GLY A 313 18.52 13.77 12.13
C GLY A 313 18.48 13.02 13.47
N TYR A 314 19.62 12.47 13.88
CA TYR A 314 19.76 11.82 15.19
C TYR A 314 20.13 12.85 16.26
N VAL A 315 19.56 12.74 17.45
CA VAL A 315 19.90 13.62 18.57
C VAL A 315 20.46 12.77 19.70
N GLU A 316 21.64 13.09 20.21
CA GLU A 316 22.15 12.46 21.43
C GLU A 316 21.35 12.94 22.63
N GLU A 317 20.60 12.02 23.23
CA GLU A 317 19.80 12.29 24.42
C GLU A 317 19.96 11.11 25.37
N PRO A 318 20.91 11.21 26.32
CA PRO A 318 21.10 10.18 27.31
C PRO A 318 19.84 10.05 28.17
N SER A 319 19.33 8.83 28.32
CA SER A 319 18.18 8.55 29.20
C SER A 319 16.86 9.20 28.76
N TYR A 320 16.60 9.27 27.46
CA TYR A 320 15.27 9.62 26.93
C TYR A 320 14.16 8.74 27.54
N ASP A 321 13.06 9.34 27.99
CA ASP A 321 12.02 8.68 28.81
C ASP A 321 11.46 7.39 28.19
N TYR A 322 11.33 7.35 26.86
CA TYR A 322 10.81 6.17 26.17
C TYR A 322 11.74 4.96 26.25
N TYR A 323 13.03 5.12 26.54
CA TYR A 323 13.91 3.98 26.78
C TYR A 323 13.52 3.15 28.00
N HIS A 324 12.94 3.79 29.03
CA HIS A 324 12.65 3.13 30.30
C HIS A 324 11.29 2.44 30.33
N ASN A 325 10.44 2.67 29.32
CA ASN A 325 9.15 2.02 29.20
C ASN A 325 9.25 0.74 28.32
N GLN A 326 8.11 0.06 28.16
CA GLN A 326 8.04 -1.18 27.39
C GLN A 326 8.40 -1.04 25.90
N PHE A 327 8.25 0.16 25.33
CA PHE A 327 8.49 0.47 23.92
C PHE A 327 9.94 0.81 23.59
N GLY A 328 10.80 0.90 24.62
CA GLY A 328 12.23 1.17 24.49
C GLY A 328 13.08 -0.05 24.75
N LEU A 329 13.70 -0.14 25.93
CA LEU A 329 14.67 -1.19 26.25
C LEU A 329 14.06 -2.59 26.24
N THR A 330 12.82 -2.75 26.70
CA THR A 330 12.13 -4.05 26.69
C THR A 330 11.90 -4.52 25.25
N ALA A 331 11.38 -3.65 24.40
CA ALA A 331 11.25 -3.90 22.96
C ALA A 331 12.60 -4.23 22.30
N ALA A 332 13.66 -3.46 22.60
CA ALA A 332 15.01 -3.72 22.08
C ALA A 332 15.54 -5.11 22.46
N LYS A 333 15.35 -5.53 23.72
CA LYS A 333 15.72 -6.89 24.17
C LYS A 333 14.95 -7.97 23.41
N ASN A 334 13.64 -7.79 23.25
CA ASN A 334 12.80 -8.73 22.51
C ASN A 334 13.24 -8.85 21.03
N ILE A 335 13.62 -7.73 20.40
CA ILE A 335 14.18 -7.72 19.05
C ILE A 335 15.46 -8.55 18.99
N ILE A 336 16.42 -8.26 19.88
CA ILE A 336 17.71 -8.98 19.92
C ILE A 336 17.49 -10.49 20.12
N GLU A 337 16.60 -10.87 21.04
CA GLU A 337 16.25 -12.28 21.27
C GLU A 337 15.62 -12.92 20.02
N SER A 338 14.73 -12.21 19.34
CA SER A 338 14.12 -12.67 18.09
C SER A 338 15.14 -12.88 16.96
N MET A 339 16.24 -12.11 16.96
CA MET A 339 17.29 -12.21 15.96
C MET A 339 18.16 -13.45 16.18
N LYS A 340 18.36 -13.89 17.43
CA LYS A 340 19.14 -15.10 17.77
C LYS A 340 18.49 -16.39 17.24
N ASN A 341 17.16 -16.39 17.14
CA ASN A 341 16.38 -17.52 16.65
C ASN A 341 15.82 -17.29 15.22
N ASN A 342 16.36 -16.32 14.48
CA ASN A 342 15.84 -15.94 13.17
C ASN A 342 16.25 -16.94 12.08
N ASN A 343 15.27 -17.43 11.33
CA ASN A 343 15.48 -18.28 10.16
C ASN A 343 15.17 -17.58 8.83
N ASP A 344 14.80 -16.29 8.84
CA ASP A 344 14.53 -15.51 7.62
C ASP A 344 15.84 -14.93 7.03
N PRO A 345 16.29 -15.41 5.85
CA PRO A 345 17.52 -14.92 5.21
C PRO A 345 17.45 -13.44 4.82
N LYS A 346 16.25 -12.91 4.53
CA LYS A 346 16.05 -11.50 4.16
C LYS A 346 16.34 -10.62 5.37
N LEU A 347 15.80 -10.99 6.53
CA LEU A 347 16.04 -10.28 7.79
C LEU A 347 17.49 -10.42 8.25
N GLU A 348 18.11 -11.60 8.12
CA GLU A 348 19.53 -11.77 8.46
C GLU A 348 20.43 -10.85 7.63
N LYS A 349 20.17 -10.74 6.32
CA LYS A 349 20.87 -9.82 5.43
C LYS A 349 20.66 -8.35 5.83
N ALA A 350 19.43 -7.98 6.19
CA ALA A 350 19.12 -6.63 6.66
C ALA A 350 19.84 -6.32 7.99
N TRP A 351 19.88 -7.26 8.92
CA TRP A 351 20.56 -7.08 10.21
C TRP A 351 22.09 -6.96 10.06
N LYS A 352 22.70 -7.74 9.17
CA LYS A 352 24.13 -7.57 8.82
C LYS A 352 24.40 -6.21 8.19
N ARG A 353 23.52 -5.76 7.29
CA ARG A 353 23.61 -4.40 6.70
C ARG A 353 23.49 -3.33 7.77
N PHE A 354 22.59 -3.51 8.74
CA PHE A 354 22.41 -2.62 9.88
C PHE A 354 23.69 -2.47 10.71
N GLU A 355 24.29 -3.58 11.15
CA GLU A 355 25.55 -3.54 11.91
C GLU A 355 26.70 -2.90 11.11
N ASN A 356 26.84 -3.26 9.82
CA ASN A 356 27.86 -2.68 8.96
C ASN A 356 27.66 -1.17 8.75
N GLY A 357 26.40 -0.72 8.67
CA GLY A 357 26.05 0.69 8.60
C GLY A 357 26.49 1.44 9.86
N LEU A 358 26.16 0.91 11.04
CA LEU A 358 26.58 1.48 12.32
C LEU A 358 28.11 1.62 12.43
N LYS A 359 28.86 0.61 11.96
CA LYS A 359 30.33 0.65 11.90
C LYS A 359 30.82 1.72 10.94
N LYS A 360 30.28 1.70 9.70
CA LYS A 360 30.68 2.62 8.63
C LYS A 360 30.50 4.09 9.02
N TYR A 361 29.42 4.43 9.72
CA TYR A 361 29.13 5.80 10.14
C TYR A 361 29.63 6.11 11.57
N GLY A 362 30.39 5.20 12.19
CA GLY A 362 31.12 5.48 13.44
C GLY A 362 30.27 5.44 14.71
N PHE A 363 29.05 4.91 14.67
CA PHE A 363 28.20 4.78 15.86
C PHE A 363 28.61 3.60 16.75
N ILE A 364 29.22 2.56 16.16
CA ILE A 364 29.87 1.49 16.91
C ILE A 364 31.30 1.27 16.43
N LYS A 365 32.13 0.73 17.31
CA LYS A 365 33.51 0.33 16.98
C LYS A 365 33.50 -0.90 16.05
N GLU A 366 34.62 -1.16 15.38
CA GLU A 366 34.79 -2.35 14.51
C GLU A 366 34.47 -3.68 15.21
N ASN A 367 34.78 -3.80 16.50
CA ASN A 367 34.46 -4.97 17.33
C ASN A 367 33.09 -4.91 18.02
N GLY A 368 32.36 -3.80 17.85
CA GLY A 368 30.99 -3.64 18.35
C GLY A 368 29.98 -4.36 17.48
N THR A 369 28.80 -4.56 18.05
CA THR A 369 27.69 -5.26 17.42
C THR A 369 26.45 -4.37 17.32
N ALA A 370 25.51 -4.74 16.46
CA ALA A 370 24.19 -4.10 16.44
C ALA A 370 23.46 -4.21 17.80
N GLU A 371 23.71 -5.28 18.56
CA GLU A 371 23.14 -5.46 19.90
C GLU A 371 23.62 -4.38 20.88
N ASP A 372 24.89 -3.98 20.79
CA ASP A 372 25.47 -2.95 21.65
C ASP A 372 24.74 -1.61 21.47
N GLU A 373 24.48 -1.22 20.21
CA GLU A 373 23.80 0.03 19.89
C GLU A 373 22.31 0.00 20.28
N MET A 374 21.62 -1.11 20.00
CA MET A 374 20.22 -1.31 20.42
C MET A 374 20.04 -1.17 21.94
N MET A 375 21.09 -1.50 22.71
CA MET A 375 21.10 -1.44 24.17
C MET A 375 21.69 -0.14 24.74
N ALA A 376 22.26 0.74 23.91
CA ALA A 376 23.05 1.90 24.33
C ALA A 376 22.26 3.03 25.00
N LYS A 377 20.92 2.95 25.08
CA LYS A 377 20.01 3.97 25.68
C LYS A 377 20.36 5.41 25.27
N ASN A 378 20.80 5.59 24.02
CA ASN A 378 21.31 6.86 23.55
C ASN A 378 20.60 7.34 22.28
N GLY A 379 19.89 8.45 22.47
CA GLY A 379 19.40 9.29 21.39
C GLY A 379 18.02 8.97 20.86
N LYS A 380 17.52 9.89 20.05
CA LYS A 380 16.20 9.83 19.44
C LYS A 380 16.18 10.62 18.13
N SER A 381 15.15 10.40 17.33
CA SER A 381 14.86 11.18 16.14
C SER A 381 13.38 11.53 16.12
N ILE A 382 13.05 12.82 16.15
CA ILE A 382 11.66 13.27 16.06
C ILE A 382 11.17 13.00 14.64
N SER A 383 10.26 12.04 14.48
CA SER A 383 10.02 11.37 13.20
C SER A 383 8.64 11.64 12.60
N ASP A 384 8.11 12.85 12.76
CA ASP A 384 6.87 13.27 12.08
C ASP A 384 7.07 13.48 10.58
N PHE A 385 8.32 13.64 10.12
CA PHE A 385 8.65 13.76 8.70
C PHE A 385 10.00 13.15 8.32
N PHE A 386 10.00 12.31 7.29
CA PHE A 386 11.22 11.80 6.67
C PHE A 386 10.94 11.28 5.25
N TYR A 387 12.00 11.09 4.46
CA TYR A 387 11.94 10.50 3.13
C TYR A 387 12.89 9.32 3.02
N VAL A 388 12.42 8.24 2.41
CA VAL A 388 13.19 7.02 2.15
C VAL A 388 13.22 6.76 0.64
N PRO A 389 14.41 6.78 -0.01
CA PRO A 389 14.52 6.46 -1.42
C PRO A 389 14.20 4.99 -1.69
N THR A 390 13.75 4.67 -2.90
CA THR A 390 13.43 3.29 -3.29
C THR A 390 14.62 2.34 -3.10
N SER A 391 15.85 2.82 -3.30
CA SER A 391 17.11 2.07 -3.04
C SER A 391 17.28 1.62 -1.58
N GLU A 392 16.70 2.35 -0.62
CA GLU A 392 16.75 2.05 0.81
C GLU A 392 15.46 1.42 1.34
N SER A 393 14.35 1.51 0.60
CA SER A 393 13.01 1.12 1.04
C SER A 393 12.88 -0.36 1.42
N ASP A 394 13.52 -1.30 0.71
CA ASP A 394 13.48 -2.73 1.07
C ASP A 394 14.23 -3.00 2.38
N TYR A 395 15.34 -2.30 2.60
CA TYR A 395 16.12 -2.41 3.83
C TYR A 395 15.34 -1.81 5.02
N TYR A 396 14.82 -0.60 4.85
CA TYR A 396 13.93 0.04 5.81
C TYR A 396 12.74 -0.87 6.16
N ALA A 397 11.98 -1.34 5.16
CA ALA A 397 10.77 -2.12 5.40
C ALA A 397 11.05 -3.42 6.16
N THR A 398 12.16 -4.09 5.85
CA THR A 398 12.56 -5.33 6.54
C THR A 398 12.91 -5.08 7.99
N LEU A 399 13.72 -4.06 8.28
CA LEU A 399 14.15 -3.73 9.64
C LEU A 399 12.98 -3.20 10.48
N MET A 400 12.23 -2.24 9.93
CA MET A 400 11.10 -1.59 10.61
C MET A 400 9.96 -2.56 10.90
N ARG A 401 9.71 -3.55 10.03
CA ARG A 401 8.75 -4.61 10.31
C ARG A 401 9.11 -5.36 11.60
N ARG A 402 10.38 -5.74 11.75
CA ARG A 402 10.83 -6.43 12.96
C ARG A 402 10.74 -5.53 14.20
N PHE A 403 11.04 -4.24 14.06
CA PHE A 403 10.86 -3.27 15.14
C PHE A 403 9.39 -3.14 15.56
N PHE A 404 8.47 -3.08 14.59
CA PHE A 404 7.03 -3.02 14.82
C PHE A 404 6.47 -4.27 15.53
N GLU A 405 6.90 -5.46 15.08
CA GLU A 405 6.52 -6.75 15.69
C GLU A 405 6.83 -6.82 17.19
N HIS A 406 7.84 -6.06 17.64
CA HIS A 406 8.30 -6.04 19.03
C HIS A 406 8.07 -4.70 19.74
N ASP A 407 7.12 -3.89 19.28
CA ASP A 407 6.67 -2.68 19.98
C ASP A 407 7.74 -1.60 20.13
N TYR A 408 8.69 -1.50 19.20
CA TYR A 408 9.75 -0.49 19.28
C TYR A 408 9.24 0.89 18.87
N PHE A 409 9.41 1.88 19.75
CA PHE A 409 8.86 3.22 19.56
C PHE A 409 9.44 3.94 18.33
N LEU A 410 8.58 4.64 17.57
CA LEU A 410 8.88 5.40 16.36
C LEU A 410 10.22 6.16 16.42
N GLU A 411 10.40 7.02 17.43
CA GLU A 411 11.58 7.89 17.50
C GLU A 411 12.87 7.13 17.79
N LEU A 412 12.77 5.93 18.36
CA LEU A 412 13.91 5.04 18.60
C LEU A 412 14.20 4.19 17.36
N ALA A 413 13.15 3.68 16.73
CA ALA A 413 13.21 2.88 15.50
C ALA A 413 13.88 3.68 14.37
N VAL A 414 13.38 4.89 14.09
CA VAL A 414 13.93 5.75 13.03
C VAL A 414 15.33 6.24 13.40
N ASN A 415 15.59 6.60 14.66
CA ASN A 415 16.93 6.99 15.13
C ASN A 415 17.98 5.92 14.81
N ILE A 416 17.70 4.67 15.16
CA ILE A 416 18.63 3.57 14.90
C ILE A 416 18.80 3.32 13.40
N PHE A 417 17.73 3.45 12.61
CA PHE A 417 17.84 3.36 11.16
C PHE A 417 18.72 4.46 10.57
N LEU A 418 18.54 5.73 10.96
CA LEU A 418 19.35 6.85 10.49
C LEU A 418 20.84 6.62 10.76
N LYS A 419 21.20 6.12 11.96
CA LYS A 419 22.58 5.76 12.31
C LYS A 419 23.23 4.71 11.39
N SER A 420 22.43 3.99 10.61
CA SER A 420 22.89 2.88 9.74
C SER A 420 22.88 3.19 8.25
N VAL A 421 22.40 4.36 7.84
CA VAL A 421 22.24 4.76 6.44
C VAL A 421 22.92 6.09 6.16
N ASN A 422 23.12 6.39 4.87
CA ASN A 422 23.53 7.73 4.48
C ASN A 422 22.27 8.61 4.50
N HIS A 423 22.18 9.54 5.45
CA HIS A 423 21.08 10.49 5.52
C HIS A 423 21.57 11.93 5.41
N GLN A 424 20.64 12.83 5.12
CA GLN A 424 20.80 14.27 5.11
C GLN A 424 19.76 14.91 6.03
N THR A 425 20.04 16.14 6.47
CA THR A 425 19.18 16.95 7.33
C THR A 425 18.76 18.26 6.69
N SER A 426 17.78 18.92 7.29
CA SER A 426 17.32 20.26 6.92
C SER A 426 18.01 21.34 7.74
N TYR A 427 18.29 22.49 7.11
CA TYR A 427 18.87 23.67 7.77
C TYR A 427 18.07 24.14 8.98
N TYR A 428 16.75 24.16 8.88
CA TYR A 428 15.84 24.52 9.97
C TYR A 428 15.37 23.31 10.78
N GLY A 429 16.13 22.20 10.79
CA GLY A 429 15.68 20.93 11.36
C GLY A 429 15.26 21.03 12.83
N ILE A 430 15.98 21.82 13.63
CA ILE A 430 15.68 22.05 15.04
C ILE A 430 14.40 22.90 15.18
N GLU A 431 14.31 23.98 14.42
CA GLU A 431 13.20 24.95 14.44
C GLU A 431 11.91 24.39 13.82
N SER A 432 12.03 23.30 13.05
CA SER A 432 10.90 22.60 12.44
C SER A 432 10.03 21.88 13.47
N TYR A 433 10.54 21.61 14.68
CA TYR A 433 9.82 20.88 15.73
C TYR A 433 9.54 21.76 16.95
N LEU A 434 8.28 22.16 17.12
CA LEU A 434 7.84 22.98 18.25
C LEU A 434 7.25 22.11 19.36
N TRP A 435 7.62 22.39 20.61
CA TRP A 435 7.20 21.64 21.80
C TRP A 435 6.60 22.54 22.88
N HIS A 436 5.85 21.97 23.81
CA HIS A 436 5.25 22.70 24.93
C HIS A 436 4.47 23.97 24.48
N GLU A 437 4.67 25.10 25.16
CA GLU A 437 3.95 26.36 24.91
C GLU A 437 4.28 26.97 23.54
N VAL A 438 5.48 26.73 23.00
CA VAL A 438 5.87 27.29 21.69
C VAL A 438 5.09 26.67 20.53
N ARG A 439 4.40 25.53 20.74
CA ARG A 439 3.47 24.94 19.77
C ARG A 439 2.40 25.93 19.34
N LEU A 440 1.98 26.86 20.19
CA LEU A 440 0.94 27.84 19.88
C LEU A 440 1.41 29.00 18.98
N LEU A 441 2.72 29.05 18.69
CA LEU A 441 3.38 30.11 17.93
C LEU A 441 3.80 29.66 16.53
N TRP A 442 3.32 28.50 16.05
CA TRP A 442 3.67 27.94 14.75
C TRP A 442 3.46 28.94 13.60
N ASP A 443 2.43 29.79 13.66
CA ASP A 443 2.12 30.79 12.64
C ASP A 443 3.20 31.88 12.52
N ARG A 444 3.88 32.19 13.63
CA ARG A 444 4.94 33.20 13.68
C ARG A 444 6.31 32.65 13.37
N LEU A 445 6.52 31.37 13.65
CA LEU A 445 7.79 30.67 13.47
C LEU A 445 7.89 29.98 12.11
N TYR A 446 6.75 29.75 11.44
CA TYR A 446 6.71 29.18 10.11
C TYR A 446 7.54 30.02 9.13
N SER A 447 8.34 29.32 8.32
CA SER A 447 9.15 29.90 7.26
C SER A 447 9.01 29.09 5.99
N LYS A 448 8.87 29.79 4.85
CA LYS A 448 8.90 29.18 3.51
C LYS A 448 10.24 28.49 3.18
N ASN A 449 11.29 28.74 3.97
CA ASN A 449 12.61 28.14 3.79
C ASN A 449 12.77 26.81 4.55
N MET A 450 11.81 26.42 5.39
CA MET A 450 11.80 25.12 6.08
C MET A 450 11.31 24.03 5.12
N VAL A 451 11.85 22.81 5.19
CA VAL A 451 11.31 21.65 4.45
C VAL A 451 9.96 21.27 5.01
N GLY A 452 9.85 21.09 6.32
CA GLY A 452 8.56 20.84 6.99
C GLY A 452 8.48 21.52 8.34
N MET A 453 7.29 21.51 8.95
CA MET A 453 7.08 22.02 10.30
C MET A 453 6.03 21.18 11.03
N HIS A 454 6.35 20.81 12.26
CA HIS A 454 5.45 20.21 13.23
C HIS A 454 5.45 21.07 14.52
N PRO A 455 4.29 21.29 15.14
CA PRO A 455 2.96 20.82 14.76
C PRO A 455 2.12 21.91 14.06
N VAL A 456 1.34 21.52 13.07
CA VAL A 456 0.25 22.29 12.46
C VAL A 456 -0.96 21.38 12.30
N LYS A 457 -1.88 21.43 13.27
CA LYS A 457 -3.00 20.47 13.36
C LYS A 457 -4.16 20.84 12.45
N VAL A 458 -4.34 20.08 11.36
CA VAL A 458 -5.42 20.32 10.39
C VAL A 458 -6.83 20.21 11.02
N SER A 459 -6.99 19.38 12.05
CA SER A 459 -8.26 19.26 12.79
C SER A 459 -8.73 20.57 13.43
N GLU A 460 -7.82 21.48 13.77
CA GLU A 460 -8.16 22.80 14.33
C GLU A 460 -8.75 23.76 13.29
N PHE A 461 -8.68 23.42 11.99
CA PHE A 461 -9.17 24.25 10.89
C PHE A 461 -10.59 23.89 10.45
N ARG A 462 -11.18 22.83 11.03
CA ARG A 462 -12.52 22.35 10.71
C ARG A 462 -13.58 23.46 10.75
N LYS A 463 -13.57 24.26 11.82
CA LYS A 463 -14.47 25.41 11.98
C LYS A 463 -13.75 26.73 11.77
N PRO A 464 -14.40 27.75 11.18
CA PRO A 464 -13.85 29.10 11.13
C PRO A 464 -13.47 29.59 12.53
N GLY A 465 -12.28 30.16 12.67
CA GLY A 465 -11.73 30.58 13.96
C GLY A 465 -10.32 31.15 13.83
N GLU A 466 -9.69 31.46 14.96
CA GLU A 466 -8.35 32.05 14.98
C GLU A 466 -7.30 31.15 14.31
N GLN A 467 -7.35 29.83 14.56
CA GLN A 467 -6.41 28.87 13.99
C GLN A 467 -6.55 28.77 12.46
N ARG A 468 -7.77 28.65 11.93
CA ARG A 468 -8.02 28.68 10.48
C ARG A 468 -7.56 30.01 9.86
N ARG A 469 -7.79 31.14 10.53
CA ARG A 469 -7.32 32.46 10.07
C ARG A 469 -5.79 32.52 10.00
N LYS A 470 -5.09 32.07 11.04
CA LYS A 470 -3.62 31.98 11.06
C LYS A 470 -3.12 31.13 9.91
N TYR A 471 -3.72 29.96 9.71
CA TYR A 471 -3.34 29.03 8.64
C TYR A 471 -3.49 29.64 7.25
N CYS A 472 -4.62 30.31 7.00
CA CYS A 472 -4.84 31.02 5.75
C CYS A 472 -3.81 32.14 5.54
N ALA A 473 -3.52 32.93 6.58
CA ALA A 473 -2.63 34.09 6.50
C ALA A 473 -1.15 33.74 6.36
N THR A 474 -0.74 32.54 6.79
CA THR A 474 0.66 32.10 6.78
C THR A 474 0.91 31.05 5.72
N ILE A 475 0.45 29.82 5.94
CA ILE A 475 0.77 28.66 5.11
C ILE A 475 0.07 28.74 3.76
N LEU A 476 -1.26 28.90 3.72
CA LEU A 476 -1.97 28.95 2.42
C LEU A 476 -1.59 30.18 1.61
N HIS A 477 -1.39 31.33 2.25
CA HIS A 477 -0.92 32.52 1.56
C HIS A 477 0.47 32.31 0.96
N THR A 478 1.40 31.72 1.72
CA THR A 478 2.74 31.36 1.21
C THR A 478 2.66 30.39 0.04
N TRP A 479 1.84 29.34 0.18
CA TRP A 479 1.62 28.34 -0.86
C TRP A 479 1.08 28.98 -2.14
N ALA A 480 0.07 29.84 -2.02
CA ALA A 480 -0.53 30.52 -3.16
C ALA A 480 0.47 31.42 -3.89
N ASN A 481 1.25 32.21 -3.13
CA ASN A 481 2.28 33.10 -3.69
C ASN A 481 3.37 32.31 -4.43
N ILE A 482 3.78 31.15 -3.92
CA ILE A 482 4.84 30.35 -4.55
C ILE A 482 4.31 29.56 -5.74
N MET A 483 3.21 28.84 -5.56
CA MET A 483 2.71 27.88 -6.55
C MET A 483 1.95 28.54 -7.70
N PHE A 484 1.23 29.64 -7.45
CA PHE A 484 0.41 30.29 -8.49
C PHE A 484 0.98 31.62 -8.98
N GLU A 485 1.64 32.39 -8.12
CA GLU A 485 2.23 33.67 -8.52
C GLU A 485 3.71 33.53 -8.97
N GLY A 486 4.26 32.32 -8.89
CA GLY A 486 5.61 32.01 -9.36
C GLY A 486 6.72 32.66 -8.52
N ASN A 487 6.45 33.03 -7.27
CA ASN A 487 7.44 33.62 -6.39
C ASN A 487 8.54 32.61 -6.04
N ARG A 488 9.77 32.85 -6.53
CA ARG A 488 10.94 32.00 -6.28
C ARG A 488 11.89 32.56 -5.20
N ASN A 489 11.43 33.52 -4.40
CA ASN A 489 12.26 34.11 -3.35
C ASN A 489 12.28 33.21 -2.11
N PHE A 490 12.91 32.04 -2.20
CA PHE A 490 13.17 31.12 -1.10
C PHE A 490 14.54 30.46 -1.30
N THR A 491 15.17 30.08 -0.20
CA THR A 491 16.43 29.33 -0.27
C THR A 491 16.10 27.88 -0.62
N THR A 492 16.79 27.31 -1.61
CA THR A 492 16.76 25.88 -1.91
C THR A 492 18.13 25.30 -1.57
N LYS A 493 18.17 24.27 -0.73
CA LYS A 493 19.38 23.47 -0.55
C LYS A 493 19.70 22.76 -1.87
N ALA A 494 20.91 22.89 -2.37
CA ALA A 494 21.40 22.11 -3.51
C ALA A 494 21.79 20.70 -3.04
N ASP A 495 21.72 19.71 -3.93
CA ASP A 495 22.03 18.30 -3.60
C ASP A 495 23.46 18.11 -3.08
N ASN A 496 24.36 19.05 -3.38
CA ASN A 496 25.77 19.06 -2.98
C ASN A 496 26.09 20.06 -1.85
N ASP A 497 25.10 20.70 -1.25
CA ASP A 497 25.32 21.54 -0.08
C ASP A 497 25.74 20.67 1.12
N VAL A 498 26.56 21.24 1.99
CA VAL A 498 27.02 20.55 3.21
C VAL A 498 25.80 20.20 4.06
N ASP A 499 25.81 18.99 4.62
CA ASP A 499 24.75 18.57 5.54
C ASP A 499 24.80 19.40 6.84
N ASP A 500 23.61 19.73 7.35
CA ASP A 500 23.49 20.51 8.57
C ASP A 500 23.73 19.61 9.79
N ALA A 501 23.84 20.19 10.99
CA ALA A 501 24.12 19.42 12.21
C ALA A 501 23.22 18.17 12.32
N ASN A 502 23.78 17.07 12.82
CA ASN A 502 23.12 15.76 12.96
C ASN A 502 22.77 15.04 11.64
N GLY A 503 23.30 15.55 10.51
CA GLY A 503 23.42 14.87 9.21
C GLY A 503 24.80 14.28 9.03
#